data_AF-A0A8H3HL68-F1
#
_entry.id   AF-A0A8H3HL68-F1
#
_cell.length_a   1.000
_cell.length_b   1.000
_cell.length_c   1.000
_cell.angle_alpha   90.00
_cell.angle_beta   90.00
_cell.angle_gamma   90.00
#
_symmetry.space_group_name_H-M   'P 1'
#
loop_
_entity.id
_entity.type
_entity.pdbx_description
1 polymer ?
#
loop_
_entity_poly.entity_id
_entity_poly.type
_entity_poly.pdbx_seq_one_letter_code
_entity_poly.pdbx_strand_id
1 'polypeptide(L)'
;MAVSPPLMLPIDVKRVGDDTYQFRLRTNNAIALGYSEQACKEDLAFVKLMRSSQDALWEVSSNGKGCFHIHVPNTDRCWTLPRFGGGLSPILLSELEGSPEQDWVFQPLHT
;
A
#
# COMPACT_ATOMS: atom_id res chain seq x y z
N MET A 1 -8.72 -28.44 -5.50
CA MET A 1 -9.32 -27.10 -5.56
C MET A 1 -8.23 -26.14 -6.02
N ALA A 2 -8.38 -25.50 -7.17
CA ALA A 2 -7.42 -24.48 -7.61
C ALA A 2 -7.71 -23.22 -6.79
N VAL A 3 -6.86 -22.93 -5.81
CA VAL A 3 -6.88 -21.64 -5.13
C VAL A 3 -6.35 -20.65 -6.14
N SER A 4 -7.19 -19.72 -6.60
CA SER A 4 -6.74 -18.63 -7.46
C SER A 4 -5.54 -17.97 -6.79
N PRO A 5 -4.40 -17.77 -7.49
CA PRO A 5 -3.29 -17.05 -6.91
C PRO A 5 -3.80 -15.70 -6.40
N PRO A 6 -3.34 -15.23 -5.23
CA PRO A 6 -3.70 -13.90 -4.76
C PRO A 6 -3.42 -12.90 -5.88
N LEU A 7 -4.34 -11.95 -6.08
CA LEU A 7 -4.16 -10.87 -7.04
C LEU A 7 -2.91 -10.07 -6.64
N MET A 8 -1.78 -10.41 -7.24
CA MET A 8 -0.53 -9.68 -7.06
C MET A 8 -0.58 -8.46 -7.97
N LEU A 9 -0.51 -7.27 -7.39
CA LEU A 9 -0.40 -6.03 -8.14
C LEU A 9 1.09 -5.77 -8.43
N PRO A 10 1.57 -5.95 -9.68
CA PRO A 10 2.98 -5.74 -9.97
C PRO A 10 3.30 -4.25 -9.90
N ILE A 11 4.18 -3.89 -8.97
CA ILE A 11 4.59 -2.51 -8.74
C ILE A 11 6.09 -2.34 -8.93
N ASP A 12 6.48 -1.15 -9.36
CA ASP A 12 7.85 -0.66 -9.30
C ASP A 12 8.02 0.18 -8.03
N VAL A 13 9.09 -0.12 -7.29
CA VAL A 13 9.44 0.55 -6.04
C VAL A 13 10.66 1.44 -6.28
N LYS A 14 10.54 2.73 -6.02
CA LYS A 14 11.63 3.70 -6.13
C LYS A 14 11.89 4.35 -4.78
N ARG A 15 13.11 4.20 -4.27
CA ARG A 15 13.58 4.91 -3.07
C ARG A 15 13.82 6.39 -3.39
N VAL A 16 13.32 7.28 -2.55
CA VAL A 16 13.47 8.74 -2.69
C VAL A 16 14.16 9.36 -1.47
N GLY A 17 13.97 8.79 -0.28
CA GLY A 17 14.64 9.16 0.96
C GLY A 17 15.18 7.94 1.71
N ASP A 18 15.52 8.12 3.00
CA ASP A 18 16.05 7.03 3.81
C ASP A 18 15.03 5.88 3.93
N ASP A 19 13.81 6.16 4.40
CA ASP A 19 12.73 5.16 4.49
C ASP A 19 11.52 5.55 3.63
N THR A 20 11.71 6.49 2.70
CA THR A 20 10.63 7.04 1.87
C THR A 20 10.71 6.53 0.43
N TYR A 21 9.57 6.07 -0.08
CA TYR A 21 9.44 5.38 -1.36
C TYR A 21 8.28 5.92 -2.19
N GLN A 22 8.40 5.73 -3.51
CA GLN A 22 7.32 5.87 -4.47
C GLN A 22 6.96 4.50 -5.02
N PHE A 23 5.67 4.21 -5.12
CA PHE A 23 5.16 2.99 -5.73
C PHE A 23 4.38 3.33 -6.99
N ARG A 24 4.70 2.66 -8.09
CA ARG A 24 4.03 2.84 -9.38
C ARG A 24 3.62 1.49 -9.96
N LEU A 25 2.57 1.47 -10.77
CA LEU A 25 2.21 0.24 -11.48
C LEU A 25 3.27 -0.08 -12.53
N ARG A 26 3.76 -1.32 -12.52
CA ARG A 26 4.72 -1.79 -13.53
C ARG A 26 4.12 -1.79 -14.94
N THR A 27 2.82 -2.08 -15.04
CA THR A 27 2.09 -2.09 -16.33
C THR A 27 1.90 -0.69 -16.91
N ASN A 28 1.97 0.35 -16.07
CA ASN A 28 1.82 1.74 -16.49
C ASN A 28 2.49 2.67 -15.47
N ASN A 29 3.72 3.09 -15.78
CA ASN A 29 4.51 3.97 -14.91
C ASN A 29 3.94 5.39 -14.74
N ALA A 30 2.91 5.78 -15.50
CA ALA A 30 2.16 7.01 -15.30
C ALA A 30 1.09 6.90 -14.20
N ILE A 31 0.93 5.70 -13.61
CA ILE A 31 0.02 5.43 -12.51
C ILE A 31 0.81 5.16 -11.23
N ALA A 32 0.68 6.07 -10.26
CA ALA A 32 1.22 5.92 -8.92
C ALA A 32 0.19 5.31 -7.97
N LEU A 33 0.65 4.58 -6.96
CA LEU A 33 -0.18 4.23 -5.80
C LEU A 33 -0.10 5.40 -4.84
N GLY A 34 -1.20 6.11 -4.68
CA GLY A 34 -1.34 7.18 -3.68
C GLY A 34 -2.52 6.93 -2.77
N TYR A 35 -2.99 7.99 -2.14
CA TYR A 35 -4.07 7.91 -1.16
C TYR A 35 -5.06 9.06 -1.34
N SER A 36 -6.29 8.84 -0.88
CA SER A 36 -7.34 9.87 -0.87
C SER A 36 -7.35 10.60 0.47
N GLU A 37 -7.25 11.94 0.45
CA GLU A 37 -7.41 12.83 1.62
C GLU A 37 -8.84 13.39 1.73
N GLN A 38 -9.88 12.63 1.38
CA GLN A 38 -11.26 13.17 1.42
C GLN A 38 -11.82 13.27 2.84
N ALA A 39 -12.02 14.50 3.29
CA ALA A 39 -12.55 14.91 4.59
C ALA A 39 -14.09 14.80 4.77
N CYS A 40 -14.77 13.84 4.12
CA CYS A 40 -16.23 13.77 4.15
C CYS A 40 -16.74 12.45 4.75
N LYS A 41 -17.14 12.51 6.03
CA LYS A 41 -18.16 11.76 6.82
C LYS A 41 -18.40 10.25 6.66
N GLU A 42 -17.89 9.59 5.62
CA GLU A 42 -17.85 8.12 5.47
C GLU A 42 -16.40 7.59 5.52
N ASP A 43 -15.46 8.40 6.05
CA ASP A 43 -14.19 8.12 6.76
C ASP A 43 -13.28 6.96 6.34
N LEU A 44 -13.33 6.49 5.09
CA LEU A 44 -12.39 5.49 4.60
C LEU A 44 -11.39 6.13 3.63
N ALA A 45 -10.19 6.41 4.13
CA ALA A 45 -9.03 6.67 3.28
C ALA A 45 -8.52 5.33 2.73
N PHE A 46 -8.13 5.30 1.46
CA PHE A 46 -7.71 4.07 0.77
C PHE A 46 -6.57 4.33 -0.20
N VAL A 47 -5.84 3.27 -0.54
CA VAL A 47 -4.82 3.29 -1.60
C VAL A 47 -5.50 3.41 -2.95
N LYS A 48 -5.19 4.46 -3.70
CA LYS A 48 -5.78 4.76 -5.00
C LYS A 48 -4.73 4.81 -6.10
N LEU A 49 -5.09 4.34 -7.28
CA LEU A 49 -4.32 4.58 -8.50
C LEU A 49 -4.49 6.04 -8.94
N MET A 50 -3.40 6.80 -8.91
CA MET A 50 -3.36 8.22 -9.27
C MET A 50 -2.60 8.43 -10.57
N ARG A 51 -3.08 9.31 -11.45
CA ARG A 51 -2.30 9.71 -12.62
C ARG A 51 -1.19 10.69 -12.19
N SER A 52 0.00 10.46 -12.74
CA SER A 52 1.34 10.90 -12.35
C SER A 52 1.63 12.39 -12.04
N SER A 53 0.67 13.32 -12.00
CA SER A 53 0.99 14.72 -11.64
C SER A 53 1.25 14.93 -10.14
N GLN A 54 0.89 13.97 -9.30
CA GLN A 54 1.22 13.95 -7.87
C GLN A 54 1.81 12.58 -7.55
N ASP A 55 3.13 12.49 -7.41
CA ASP A 55 3.76 11.29 -6.87
C ASP A 55 3.44 11.23 -5.37
N ALA A 56 2.73 10.19 -4.94
CA ALA A 56 2.55 9.93 -3.52
C ALA A 56 3.82 9.30 -2.94
N LEU A 57 4.18 9.76 -1.74
CA LEU A 57 5.27 9.22 -0.96
C LEU A 57 4.72 8.29 0.11
N TRP A 58 5.47 7.23 0.38
CA TRP A 58 5.18 6.25 1.43
C TRP A 58 6.40 6.06 2.29
N GLU A 59 6.23 6.06 3.60
CA GLU A 59 7.26 5.61 4.54
C GLU A 59 7.13 4.10 4.74
N VAL A 60 8.25 3.38 4.67
CA VAL A 60 8.26 1.92 4.78
C VAL A 60 9.14 1.52 5.94
N SER A 61 8.55 0.86 6.93
CA SER A 61 9.27 0.36 8.11
C SER A 61 9.23 -1.17 8.14
N SER A 62 10.26 -1.80 8.69
CA SER A 62 10.29 -3.25 8.88
C SER A 62 9.80 -3.61 10.28
N ASN A 63 8.96 -4.65 10.37
CA ASN A 63 8.57 -5.23 11.67
C ASN A 63 9.59 -6.24 12.23
N GLY A 64 10.75 -6.41 11.55
CA GLY A 64 11.82 -7.33 11.95
C GLY A 64 11.53 -8.83 11.68
N LYS A 65 10.33 -9.17 11.20
CA LYS A 65 9.90 -10.55 10.88
C LYS A 65 9.79 -10.82 9.38
N GLY A 66 10.36 -9.95 8.56
CA GLY A 66 10.27 -10.03 7.10
C GLY A 66 8.98 -9.44 6.51
N CYS A 67 8.15 -8.78 7.32
CA CYS A 67 7.04 -7.95 6.84
C CYS A 67 7.35 -6.47 7.01
N PHE A 68 6.55 -5.66 6.34
CA PHE A 68 6.69 -4.22 6.28
C PHE A 68 5.38 -3.52 6.61
N HIS A 69 5.48 -2.37 7.26
CA HIS A 69 4.38 -1.43 7.39
C HIS A 69 4.59 -0.29 6.40
N ILE A 70 3.51 0.10 5.73
CA ILE A 70 3.52 1.12 4.69
C ILE A 70 2.67 2.29 5.17
N HIS A 71 3.32 3.41 5.46
CA HIS A 71 2.76 4.57 6.14
C HIS A 71 2.59 5.77 5.23
N VAL A 72 1.54 6.55 5.48
CA VAL A 72 1.45 7.92 4.98
C VAL A 72 2.43 8.79 5.77
N PRO A 73 3.38 9.49 5.13
CA PRO A 73 4.40 10.27 5.82
C PRO A 73 3.84 11.27 6.83
N ASN A 74 4.49 11.39 7.99
CA ASN A 74 4.07 12.27 9.10
C ASN A 74 2.68 11.97 9.67
N THR A 75 2.19 10.74 9.54
CA THR A 75 0.92 10.30 10.15
C THR A 75 1.03 8.89 10.71
N ASP A 76 0.16 8.52 11.64
CA ASP A 76 0.07 7.14 12.15
C ASP A 76 -0.75 6.22 11.24
N ARG A 77 -1.12 6.67 10.03
CA ARG A 77 -1.96 5.92 9.11
C ARG A 77 -1.13 4.99 8.24
N CYS A 78 -1.53 3.72 8.18
CA CYS A 78 -0.86 2.69 7.41
C CYS A 78 -1.83 1.85 6.58
N TRP A 79 -1.27 1.18 5.55
CA TRP A 79 -2.02 0.25 4.71
C TRP A 79 -2.59 -0.90 5.54
N THR A 80 -3.89 -1.10 5.45
CA THR A 80 -4.62 -2.12 6.20
C THR A 80 -5.59 -2.84 5.30
N LEU A 81 -5.51 -4.17 5.28
CA LEU A 81 -6.48 -5.02 4.60
C LEU A 81 -7.74 -5.19 5.47
N PRO A 82 -8.97 -4.92 4.99
CA PRO A 82 -10.17 -5.13 5.79
C PRO A 82 -10.36 -6.61 6.16
N ARG A 83 -10.57 -6.93 7.44
CA ARG A 83 -10.75 -8.32 7.97
C ARG A 83 -11.86 -9.14 7.32
N PHE A 84 -12.86 -8.46 6.74
CA PHE A 84 -13.99 -9.10 6.05
C PHE A 84 -13.98 -8.83 4.54
N GLY A 85 -12.87 -8.32 4.05
CA GLY A 85 -12.68 -8.06 2.64
C GLY A 85 -12.36 -9.35 1.88
N GLY A 86 -13.13 -9.66 0.85
CA GLY A 86 -12.71 -10.68 -0.12
C GLY A 86 -11.45 -10.23 -0.88
N GLY A 87 -10.88 -11.09 -1.73
CA GLY A 87 -9.66 -10.78 -2.51
C GLY A 87 -9.73 -9.58 -3.47
N LEU A 88 -10.86 -8.87 -3.51
CA LEU A 88 -11.09 -7.64 -4.28
C LEU A 88 -11.28 -6.40 -3.41
N SER A 89 -11.12 -6.52 -2.08
CA SER A 89 -11.33 -5.40 -1.18
C SER A 89 -10.23 -4.35 -1.32
N PRO A 90 -10.60 -3.06 -1.24
CA PRO A 90 -9.62 -1.98 -1.31
C PRO A 90 -8.70 -2.03 -0.09
N ILE A 91 -7.44 -1.64 -0.28
CA ILE A 91 -6.51 -1.39 0.83
C ILE A 91 -6.93 -0.08 1.49
N LEU A 92 -7.25 -0.13 2.77
CA LEU A 92 -7.62 1.03 3.56
C LEU A 92 -6.40 1.66 4.23
N LEU A 93 -6.57 2.87 4.73
CA LEU A 93 -5.65 3.54 5.63
C LEU A 93 -6.29 3.64 7.01
N SER A 94 -5.68 2.99 7.99
CA SER A 94 -6.09 3.06 9.40
C SER A 94 -4.90 3.34 10.30
N GLU A 95 -5.16 3.69 11.55
CA GLU A 95 -4.10 3.84 12.56
C GLU A 95 -3.33 2.53 12.74
N LEU A 96 -2.05 2.63 13.09
CA LEU A 96 -1.19 1.48 13.36
C LEU A 96 -1.65 0.77 14.65
N GLU A 97 -2.18 -0.44 14.50
CA GLU A 97 -2.69 -1.26 15.62
C GLU A 97 -1.82 -2.51 15.86
N GLY A 98 -0.82 -2.74 15.01
CA GLY A 98 0.03 -3.94 15.07
C GLY A 98 -0.70 -5.21 14.68
N SER A 99 -1.72 -5.08 13.82
CA SER A 99 -2.53 -6.20 13.36
C SER A 99 -1.89 -6.92 12.17
N PRO A 100 -2.13 -8.23 11.97
CA PRO A 100 -1.60 -8.96 10.80
C PRO A 100 -2.10 -8.39 9.47
N GLU A 101 -3.25 -7.71 9.48
CA GLU A 101 -3.82 -7.03 8.33
C GLU A 101 -2.99 -5.82 7.85
N GLN A 102 -2.04 -5.37 8.67
CA GLN A 102 -1.10 -4.28 8.39
C GLN A 102 0.27 -4.79 7.95
N ASP A 103 0.52 -6.10 8.03
CA ASP A 103 1.80 -6.70 7.66
C ASP A 103 1.84 -7.01 6.16
N TRP A 104 2.64 -6.26 5.40
CA TRP A 104 2.81 -6.43 3.96
C TRP A 104 4.11 -7.16 3.63
N VAL A 105 4.08 -7.97 2.56
CA VAL A 105 5.25 -8.68 2.04
C VAL A 105 5.46 -8.27 0.58
N PHE A 106 6.68 -7.84 0.25
CA PHE A 106 7.08 -7.64 -1.13
C PHE A 106 7.68 -8.93 -1.70
N GLN A 107 7.09 -9.44 -2.77
CA GLN A 107 7.62 -10.58 -3.52
C GLN A 107 8.28 -10.08 -4.81
N PRO A 108 9.60 -10.31 -5.00
CA PRO A 108 10.26 -9.99 -6.25
C PRO A 108 9.58 -10.73 -7.40
N LEU A 109 9.22 -10.00 -8.46
CA LEU A 109 8.53 -10.59 -9.61
C LEU A 109 9.45 -11.47 -10.47
N HIS A 110 10.78 -11.30 -10.38
CA HIS A 110 11.79 -12.02 -11.15
C HIS A 110 13.01 -12.25 -10.23
N THR A 111 13.53 -13.48 -10.21
CA THR A 111 14.88 -13.83 -9.72
C THR A 111 15.76 -14.18 -10.89
#